data_AF-A0A0L8BEW0-F1
#
_entry.id   AF-A0A0L8BEW0-F1
#
_cell.length_a   1.000
_cell.length_b   1.000
_cell.length_c   1.000
_cell.angle_alpha   90.00
_cell.angle_beta   90.00
_cell.angle_gamma   90.00
#
_symmetry.space_group_name_H-M   'P 1'
#
loop_
_entity.id
_entity.type
_entity.pdbx_description
1 polymer ?
#
loop_
_entity_poly.entity_id
_entity_poly.type
_entity_poly.pdbx_seq_one_letter_code
_entity_poly.pdbx_strand_id
1 'polypeptide(L)'
;MISAPSIKRGTTMDYYAGIDVSLEQSSICVVDGSGKIVREANVASEPEALLQLFADLELPIVTIGLEAGPLSQWLRAALVEAG
;
A
#
# COMPACT_ATOMS: atom_id res chain seq x y z
N MET A 1 9.61 -4.67 30.90
CA MET A 1 8.79 -3.74 30.07
C MET A 1 9.74 -3.10 29.09
N ILE A 2 9.86 -3.67 27.89
CA ILE A 2 10.79 -3.16 26.87
C ILE A 2 10.10 -1.93 26.28
N SER A 3 10.60 -0.75 26.64
CA SER A 3 10.14 0.51 26.07
C SER A 3 10.50 0.52 24.59
N ALA A 4 9.49 0.57 23.71
CA ALA A 4 9.70 0.69 22.27
C ALA A 4 10.43 2.01 21.97
N PRO A 5 11.47 2.01 21.11
CA PRO A 5 12.29 3.19 20.88
C PRO A 5 11.47 4.29 20.20
N SER A 6 11.33 5.42 20.90
CA SER A 6 10.77 6.65 20.35
C SER A 6 11.73 7.22 19.31
N ILE A 7 11.55 6.82 18.05
CA ILE A 7 12.17 7.51 16.91
C ILE A 7 11.46 8.86 16.78
N LYS A 8 12.14 9.94 17.14
CA LYS A 8 11.76 11.30 16.74
C LYS A 8 12.20 11.50 15.29
N ARG A 9 11.34 11.17 14.33
CA ARG A 9 11.48 11.59 12.93
C ARG A 9 10.57 12.79 12.69
N GLY A 10 11.00 13.72 11.83
CA GLY A 10 10.18 14.87 11.42
C GLY A 10 8.81 14.43 10.89
N THR A 11 7.88 15.37 10.79
CA THR A 11 6.48 15.20 10.38
C THR A 11 6.28 14.69 8.94
N THR A 12 6.96 13.63 8.52
CA THR A 12 6.51 12.76 7.43
C THR A 12 5.53 11.77 8.06
N MET A 13 4.23 12.00 7.87
CA MET A 13 3.24 11.02 8.29
C MET A 13 3.48 9.74 7.50
N ASP A 14 3.68 8.63 8.22
CA ASP A 14 3.77 7.31 7.61
C ASP A 14 2.41 6.95 7.01
N TYR A 15 2.39 6.52 5.75
CA TYR A 15 1.18 6.04 5.09
C TYR A 15 1.27 4.55 4.80
N TYR A 16 0.13 3.88 4.86
CA TYR A 16 0.01 2.44 4.67
C TYR A 16 -1.06 2.19 3.61
N ALA A 17 -0.78 1.32 2.65
CA ALA A 17 -1.75 0.92 1.64
C ALA A 17 -2.17 -0.54 1.86
N GLY A 18 -3.46 -0.82 1.92
CA GLY A 18 -4.02 -2.16 1.80
C GLY A 18 -4.55 -2.37 0.40
N ILE A 19 -4.17 -3.48 -0.24
CA ILE A 19 -4.67 -3.90 -1.54
C ILE A 19 -5.51 -5.17 -1.33
N ASP A 20 -6.79 -5.06 -1.64
CA ASP A 20 -7.70 -6.19 -1.82
C ASP A 20 -7.67 -6.58 -3.30
N VAL A 21 -7.11 -7.76 -3.59
CA VAL A 21 -6.90 -8.23 -4.97
C VAL A 21 -8.07 -9.12 -5.38
N SER A 22 -8.93 -8.63 -6.28
CA SER A 22 -9.97 -9.43 -6.91
C SER A 22 -9.65 -9.74 -8.38
N LEU A 23 -10.47 -10.58 -9.05
CA LEU A 23 -10.17 -11.05 -10.41
C LEU A 23 -10.23 -9.96 -11.49
N GLU A 24 -11.14 -9.00 -11.34
CA GLU A 24 -11.37 -7.95 -12.36
C GLU A 24 -10.79 -6.59 -11.92
N GLN A 25 -10.94 -6.23 -10.65
CA GLN A 25 -10.48 -4.96 -10.10
C GLN A 25 -9.90 -5.17 -8.71
N SER A 26 -8.85 -4.43 -8.38
CA SER A 26 -8.24 -4.40 -7.05
C SER A 26 -8.65 -3.13 -6.33
N SER A 27 -9.09 -3.27 -5.08
CA SER A 27 -9.41 -2.13 -4.21
C SER A 27 -8.18 -1.76 -3.41
N ILE A 28 -7.85 -0.47 -3.36
CA ILE A 28 -6.71 0.06 -2.62
C ILE A 28 -7.23 1.05 -1.59
N CYS A 29 -6.82 0.85 -0.34
CA CYS A 29 -7.14 1.73 0.78
C CYS A 29 -5.85 2.24 1.41
N VAL A 30 -5.64 3.55 1.37
CA VAL A 30 -4.49 4.21 1.98
C VAL A 30 -4.92 4.85 3.29
N VAL A 31 -4.19 4.55 4.36
CA VAL A 31 -4.40 5.11 5.69
C VAL A 31 -3.15 5.84 6.19
N ASP A 32 -3.33 6.84 7.04
CA ASP A 32 -2.21 7.45 7.79
C ASP A 32 -1.82 6.59 9.02
N GLY A 33 -0.74 6.96 9.70
CA GLY A 33 -0.29 6.32 10.95
C GLY A 33 -1.31 6.32 12.10
N SER A 34 -2.35 7.15 12.05
CA SER A 34 -3.48 7.14 12.98
C SER A 34 -4.58 6.14 12.59
N GLY A 35 -4.44 5.47 11.44
CA GLY A 35 -5.43 4.54 10.88
C GLY A 35 -6.58 5.24 10.15
N LYS A 36 -6.47 6.55 9.85
CA LYS A 36 -7.51 7.27 9.12
C LYS A 36 -7.33 7.03 7.61
N ILE A 37 -8.41 6.69 6.93
CA ILE A 37 -8.44 6.62 5.47
C ILE A 37 -8.15 8.01 4.88
N VAL A 38 -7.12 8.08 4.03
CA VAL A 38 -6.71 9.28 3.29
C VAL A 38 -7.04 9.18 1.81
N ARG A 39 -7.03 7.97 1.25
CA ARG A 39 -7.39 7.69 -0.15
C ARG A 39 -7.96 6.29 -0.29
N GLU A 40 -8.93 6.15 -1.18
CA GLU A 40 -9.43 4.86 -1.65
C GLU A 40 -9.54 4.92 -3.17
N ALA A 41 -9.13 3.84 -3.84
CA ALA A 41 -9.18 3.74 -5.29
C ALA A 41 -9.49 2.30 -5.71
N ASN A 42 -10.07 2.15 -6.89
CA ASN A 42 -10.26 0.85 -7.54
C ASN A 42 -9.56 0.93 -8.89
N VAL A 43 -8.68 -0.02 -9.16
CA VAL A 43 -7.96 -0.12 -10.44
C VAL A 43 -8.08 -1.53 -10.98
N ALA A 44 -7.80 -1.73 -12.27
CA ALA A 44 -7.70 -3.08 -12.81
C ALA A 44 -6.68 -3.91 -12.01
N SER A 45 -6.92 -5.21 -11.87
CA SER A 45 -6.01 -6.13 -11.17
C SER A 45 -4.75 -6.45 -12.00
N GLU A 46 -4.09 -5.40 -12.45
CA GLU A 46 -2.90 -5.41 -13.27
C GLU A 46 -1.79 -4.62 -12.56
N PRO A 47 -0.55 -5.13 -12.57
CA PRO A 47 0.57 -4.50 -11.86
C PRO A 47 0.83 -3.08 -12.36
N GLU A 48 0.67 -2.84 -13.67
CA GLU A 48 0.88 -1.53 -14.27
C GLU A 48 -0.12 -0.49 -13.75
N ALA A 49 -1.41 -0.87 -13.63
CA ALA A 49 -2.46 0.00 -13.09
C ALA A 49 -2.23 0.32 -11.60
N LEU A 50 -1.75 -0.66 -10.83
CA LEU A 50 -1.38 -0.47 -9.43
C LEU A 50 -0.16 0.43 -9.28
N LEU A 51 0.88 0.24 -10.08
CA LEU A 51 2.07 1.08 -10.08
C LEU A 51 1.75 2.53 -10.47
N GLN A 52 0.89 2.74 -11.48
CA GLN A 52 0.44 4.08 -11.84
C GLN A 52 -0.33 4.75 -10.71
N LEU A 53 -1.20 4.01 -9.99
CA LEU A 53 -1.88 4.56 -8.82
C LEU A 53 -0.87 4.97 -7.73
N PHE A 54 0.11 4.14 -7.42
CA PHE A 54 1.13 4.47 -6.42
C PHE A 54 2.00 5.66 -6.84
N ALA A 55 2.29 5.79 -8.13
CA ALA A 55 2.99 6.95 -8.67
C ALA A 55 2.15 8.24 -8.56
N ASP A 56 0.85 8.18 -8.84
CA ASP A 56 -0.08 9.32 -8.76
C ASP A 56 -0.38 9.76 -7.33
N LEU A 57 -0.30 8.84 -6.36
CA LEU A 57 -0.54 9.16 -4.95
C LEU A 57 0.48 10.20 -4.42
N GLU A 58 1.73 10.20 -4.91
CA GLU A 58 2.82 11.05 -4.41
C GLU A 58 2.99 11.00 -2.86
N LEU A 59 2.51 9.93 -2.23
CA LEU A 59 2.56 9.71 -0.79
C LEU A 59 3.77 8.83 -0.43
N PRO A 60 4.46 9.09 0.70
CA PRO A 60 5.47 8.20 1.22
C PRO A 60 4.81 6.95 1.84
N ILE A 61 4.33 6.03 0.99
CA ILE A 61 3.80 4.74 1.41
C ILE A 61 4.94 3.92 2.01
N VAL A 62 4.83 3.62 3.30
CA VAL A 62 5.85 2.88 4.07
C VAL A 62 5.64 1.38 3.96
N THR A 63 4.40 0.94 3.78
CA THR A 63 4.06 -0.48 3.72
C THR A 63 2.82 -0.70 2.85
N ILE A 64 2.87 -1.76 2.04
CA ILE A 64 1.76 -2.25 1.24
C ILE A 64 1.36 -3.63 1.80
N GLY A 65 0.14 -3.75 2.31
CA GLY A 65 -0.51 -5.01 2.67
C GLY A 65 -1.27 -5.57 1.48
N LEU A 66 -1.18 -6.88 1.26
CA LEU A 66 -1.93 -7.59 0.22
C LEU A 66 -2.86 -8.60 0.90
N GLU A 67 -4.15 -8.58 0.57
CA GLU A 67 -5.09 -9.65 0.95
C GLU A 67 -4.52 -11.00 0.49
N ALA A 68 -4.59 -12.02 1.35
CA ALA A 68 -3.99 -13.32 1.05
C ALA A 68 -4.81 -14.08 0.00
N GLY A 69 -4.25 -14.26 -1.19
CA GLY A 69 -4.88 -14.96 -2.30
C GLY A 69 -3.87 -15.48 -3.31
N PRO A 70 -4.30 -16.32 -4.27
CA PRO A 70 -3.40 -16.92 -5.28
C PRO A 70 -2.68 -15.88 -6.15
N LEU A 71 -3.25 -14.67 -6.28
CA LEU A 71 -2.70 -13.55 -7.04
C LEU A 71 -1.69 -12.71 -6.24
N SER A 72 -1.73 -12.75 -4.91
CA SER A 72 -0.96 -11.86 -4.03
C SER A 72 0.55 -12.11 -4.12
N GLN A 73 0.96 -13.36 -4.33
CA GLN A 73 2.37 -13.72 -4.53
C GLN A 73 2.93 -13.15 -5.84
N TRP A 74 2.14 -13.18 -6.91
CA TRP A 74 2.52 -12.71 -8.23
C TRP A 74 2.59 -11.18 -8.23
N LEU A 75 1.57 -10.54 -7.66
CA LEU A 75 1.53 -9.09 -7.55
C LEU A 75 2.65 -8.56 -6.66
N ARG A 76 2.95 -9.24 -5.54
CA ARG A 76 4.09 -8.87 -4.70
C ARG A 76 5.41 -8.96 -5.47
N ALA A 77 5.61 -9.99 -6.29
CA ALA A 77 6.80 -10.11 -7.11
C ALA A 77 6.91 -8.93 -8.09
N ALA A 78 5.83 -8.62 -8.82
CA ALA A 78 5.79 -7.50 -9.77
C ALA A 78 6.04 -6.14 -9.11
N LEU A 79 5.46 -5.89 -7.92
CA LEU A 79 5.69 -4.65 -7.18
C LEU A 79 7.14 -4.54 -6.66
N VAL A 80 7.73 -5.65 -6.17
CA VAL A 80 9.13 -5.69 -5.74
C VAL A 80 10.10 -5.48 -6.92
N GLU A 81 9.78 -6.00 -8.10
CA GLU A 81 10.57 -5.74 -9.31
C GLU A 81 10.49 -4.27 -9.75
N ALA A 82 9.40 -3.58 -9.41
CA ALA A 82 9.17 -2.19 -9.78
C ALA A 82 9.79 -1.16 -8.82
N GLY A 83 10.06 -1.50 -7.56
CA GLY A 83 10.82 -0.66 -6.62
C GLY A 83 10.25 -0.58 -5.21
#